data_AF-A0AAU7VIC5-F1
#
_entry.id   AF-A0AAU7VIC5-F1
#
_cell.length_a   1.000
_cell.length_b   1.000
_cell.length_c   1.000
_cell.angle_alpha   90.00
_cell.angle_beta   90.00
_cell.angle_gamma   90.00
#
_symmetry.space_group_name_H-M   'P 1'
#
loop_
_entity.id
_entity.type
_entity.pdbx_description
1 polymer ?
#
loop_
_entity_poly.entity_id
_entity_poly.type
_entity_poly.pdbx_seq_one_letter_code
_entity_poly.pdbx_strand_id
1 'polypeptide(L)'
;MEIDVIALVSSFSMALDLAENKHLSHAKRTGYIAVKIGERLGVNYKDLTDLYVASLLHDIGVTRTLSQAHFQKERVKNHCIFGTELVRELPFYSHLDKTILYHHEHWDGSGPHFIAGDKIPLYSQIIFVADQLEIQYIASASIEKNKSLFKDYVNKRQGVQFSPKVVEALNFLMETEAFWFDLKQPNIENSLPYIYKSSANTKTMDMESLLKVGSVFSRLIDSKSEFTKRHSQGLADVMVKIAKKNNYSCETTNKVKLAALLHDLGKLKLAMTY
;
A
#
# COMPACT_ATOMS: atom_id res chain seq x y z
N MET A 1 -11.28 0.56 -21.69
CA MET A 1 -10.94 1.92 -21.21
C MET A 1 -9.46 1.96 -20.90
N GLU A 2 -8.75 3.00 -21.30
CA GLU A 2 -7.34 3.17 -20.90
C GLU A 2 -7.28 3.76 -19.50
N ILE A 3 -6.48 3.14 -18.63
CA ILE A 3 -6.33 3.55 -17.24
C ILE A 3 -4.84 3.58 -16.90
N ASP A 4 -4.39 4.69 -16.36
CA ASP A 4 -3.09 4.77 -15.69
C ASP A 4 -3.20 4.04 -14.34
N VAL A 5 -2.59 2.85 -14.27
CA VAL A 5 -2.66 2.00 -13.09
C VAL A 5 -1.87 2.58 -11.93
N ILE A 6 -0.78 3.31 -12.18
CA ILE A 6 0.02 3.93 -11.12
C ILE A 6 -0.74 5.11 -10.50
N ALA A 7 -1.40 5.93 -11.33
CA ALA A 7 -2.26 7.00 -10.83
C ALA A 7 -3.44 6.45 -10.02
N LEU A 8 -4.03 5.34 -10.47
CA LEU A 8 -5.09 4.64 -9.77
C LEU A 8 -4.62 4.14 -8.39
N VAL A 9 -3.54 3.37 -8.34
CA VAL A 9 -2.98 2.84 -7.08
C VAL A 9 -2.46 3.95 -6.17
N SER A 10 -1.90 5.04 -6.70
CA SER A 10 -1.48 6.20 -5.91
C SER A 10 -2.66 6.91 -5.25
N SER A 11 -3.78 7.02 -5.98
CA SER A 11 -5.02 7.59 -5.44
C SER A 11 -5.61 6.68 -4.37
N PHE A 12 -5.44 5.36 -4.53
CA PHE A 12 -5.84 4.37 -3.54
C PHE A 12 -5.04 4.52 -2.25
N SER A 13 -3.71 4.53 -2.34
CA SER A 13 -2.86 4.64 -1.15
C SER A 13 -3.13 5.92 -0.36
N MET A 14 -3.43 7.05 -1.03
CA MET A 14 -3.82 8.29 -0.36
C MET A 14 -5.14 8.16 0.42
N ALA A 15 -6.11 7.45 -0.15
CA ALA A 15 -7.39 7.18 0.50
C ALA A 15 -7.22 6.26 1.74
N LEU A 16 -6.27 5.31 1.67
CA LEU A 16 -5.91 4.44 2.79
C LEU A 16 -5.18 5.19 3.89
N ASP A 17 -4.18 6.00 3.56
CA ASP A 17 -3.45 6.85 4.52
C ASP A 17 -4.44 7.66 5.37
N LEU A 18 -5.44 8.27 4.71
CA LEU A 18 -6.53 8.97 5.38
C LEU A 18 -7.33 8.03 6.30
N ALA A 19 -7.81 6.90 5.78
CA ALA A 19 -8.65 5.96 6.54
C ALA A 19 -7.96 5.35 7.77
N GLU A 20 -6.62 5.35 7.79
CA GLU A 20 -5.77 4.80 8.84
C GLU A 20 -5.26 5.86 9.81
N ASN A 21 -5.67 7.12 9.65
CA ASN A 21 -5.17 8.25 10.41
C ASN A 21 -3.64 8.39 10.34
N LYS A 22 -3.05 8.02 9.19
CA LYS A 22 -1.64 8.25 8.89
C LYS A 22 -1.45 9.65 8.31
N HIS A 23 -0.21 10.13 8.31
CA HIS A 23 0.14 11.36 7.62
C HIS A 23 -0.09 11.17 6.11
N LEU A 24 -0.69 12.17 5.45
CA LEU A 24 -0.90 12.14 4.01
C LEU A 24 0.42 11.84 3.26
N SER A 25 0.33 11.03 2.21
CA SER A 25 1.46 10.60 1.38
C SER A 25 2.47 9.71 2.11
N HIS A 26 2.05 9.04 3.20
CA HIS A 26 2.87 8.07 3.93
C HIS A 26 3.32 6.95 2.98
N ALA A 27 2.38 6.29 2.33
CA ALA A 27 2.69 5.19 1.41
C ALA A 27 3.58 5.66 0.23
N LYS A 28 3.40 6.90 -0.24
CA LYS A 28 4.26 7.49 -1.30
C LYS A 28 5.70 7.72 -0.81
N ARG A 29 5.89 8.18 0.43
CA ARG A 29 7.22 8.35 1.04
C ARG A 29 7.90 7.01 1.30
N THR A 30 7.15 6.04 1.84
CA THR A 30 7.62 4.65 1.96
C THR A 30 8.05 4.11 0.60
N GLY A 31 7.26 4.31 -0.46
CA GLY A 31 7.60 3.93 -1.82
C GLY A 31 8.86 4.61 -2.36
N TYR A 32 9.05 5.90 -2.08
CA TYR A 32 10.27 6.60 -2.45
C TYR A 32 11.50 6.00 -1.78
N ILE A 33 11.46 5.81 -0.46
CA ILE A 33 12.58 5.21 0.29
C ILE A 33 12.87 3.81 -0.24
N ALA A 34 11.83 3.01 -0.47
CA ALA A 34 11.95 1.65 -0.98
C ALA A 34 12.60 1.62 -2.37
N VAL A 35 12.16 2.47 -3.29
CA VAL A 35 12.75 2.57 -4.64
C VAL A 35 14.21 2.98 -4.59
N LYS A 36 14.58 3.97 -3.76
CA LYS A 36 15.98 4.38 -3.61
C LYS A 36 16.87 3.26 -3.07
N ILE A 37 16.37 2.49 -2.11
CA ILE A 37 17.07 1.29 -1.64
C ILE A 37 17.19 0.27 -2.77
N GLY A 38 16.10 0.00 -3.51
CA GLY A 38 16.09 -0.92 -4.64
C GLY A 38 17.10 -0.55 -5.73
N GLU A 39 17.17 0.73 -6.11
CA GLU A 39 18.15 1.27 -7.06
C GLU A 39 19.58 0.94 -6.60
N ARG A 40 19.86 1.18 -5.31
CA ARG A 40 21.18 0.95 -4.73
C ARG A 40 21.56 -0.53 -4.64
N LEU A 41 20.57 -1.41 -4.53
CA LEU A 41 20.72 -2.87 -4.54
C LEU A 41 20.74 -3.45 -5.96
N GLY A 42 20.60 -2.64 -7.00
CA GLY A 42 20.65 -3.08 -8.40
C GLY A 42 19.35 -3.71 -8.91
N VAL A 43 18.21 -3.43 -8.29
CA VAL A 43 16.89 -3.85 -8.79
C VAL A 43 16.63 -3.18 -10.15
N ASN A 44 16.21 -3.96 -11.14
CA ASN A 44 15.99 -3.43 -12.49
C ASN A 44 14.76 -2.49 -12.53
N TYR A 45 14.66 -1.72 -13.60
CA TYR A 45 13.63 -0.69 -13.72
C TYR A 45 12.18 -1.17 -13.59
N LYS A 46 11.83 -2.27 -14.26
CA LYS A 46 10.47 -2.83 -14.22
C LYS A 46 10.14 -3.31 -12.81
N ASP A 47 11.13 -3.90 -12.15
CA ASP A 47 11.06 -4.40 -10.79
C ASP A 47 10.98 -3.25 -9.76
N LEU A 48 11.55 -2.08 -10.05
CA LEU A 48 11.38 -0.88 -9.22
C LEU A 48 9.95 -0.33 -9.27
N THR A 49 9.27 -0.41 -10.42
CA THR A 49 7.84 -0.06 -10.50
C THR A 49 7.00 -1.01 -9.64
N ASP A 50 7.27 -2.32 -9.70
CA ASP A 50 6.62 -3.30 -8.85
C ASP A 50 6.88 -3.05 -7.35
N LEU A 51 8.12 -2.72 -6.99
CA LEU A 51 8.49 -2.37 -5.61
C LEU A 51 7.73 -1.13 -5.13
N TYR A 52 7.66 -0.08 -5.97
CA TYR A 52 6.91 1.12 -5.66
C TYR A 52 5.42 0.83 -5.43
N VAL A 53 4.80 0.07 -6.34
CA VAL A 53 3.40 -0.34 -6.22
C VAL A 53 3.16 -1.19 -4.98
N ALA A 54 4.06 -2.12 -4.66
CA ALA A 54 3.98 -2.89 -3.43
C ALA A 54 4.04 -1.99 -2.19
N SER A 55 4.87 -0.95 -2.19
CA SER A 55 4.90 0.05 -1.11
C SER A 55 3.60 0.86 -1.01
N LEU A 56 2.94 1.17 -2.13
CA LEU A 56 1.65 1.85 -2.10
C LEU A 56 0.52 0.97 -1.54
N LEU A 57 0.65 -0.35 -1.69
CA LEU A 57 -0.37 -1.33 -1.34
C LEU A 57 -0.08 -2.08 -0.03
N HIS A 58 1.06 -1.87 0.63
CA HIS A 58 1.50 -2.68 1.77
C HIS A 58 0.42 -2.79 2.87
N ASP A 59 -0.25 -1.68 3.16
CA ASP A 59 -1.30 -1.59 4.18
C ASP A 59 -2.74 -1.69 3.64
N ILE A 60 -2.93 -2.18 2.42
CA ILE A 60 -4.28 -2.40 1.85
C ILE A 60 -5.16 -3.31 2.71
N GLY A 61 -4.55 -4.18 3.52
CA GLY A 61 -5.26 -5.06 4.44
C GLY A 61 -5.54 -4.50 5.82
N VAL A 62 -5.13 -3.27 6.17
CA VAL A 62 -5.37 -2.74 7.52
C VAL A 62 -6.87 -2.54 7.73
N THR A 63 -7.42 -3.02 8.84
CA THR A 63 -8.85 -2.88 9.15
C THR A 63 -9.06 -2.27 10.53
N ARG A 64 -10.16 -1.53 10.72
CA ARG A 64 -10.55 -0.96 12.04
C ARG A 64 -11.38 -1.93 12.88
N THR A 65 -11.96 -2.95 12.24
CA THR A 65 -12.85 -3.98 12.82
C THR A 65 -12.14 -4.99 13.72
N LEU A 66 -10.80 -4.94 13.84
CA LEU A 66 -10.03 -5.79 14.75
C LEU A 66 -9.93 -5.19 16.17
N SER A 67 -11.06 -4.69 16.69
CA SER A 67 -11.26 -4.37 18.11
C SER A 67 -11.14 -5.61 19.02
N GLN A 68 -10.96 -6.82 18.46
CA GLN A 68 -10.93 -8.10 19.18
C GLN A 68 -9.60 -8.88 19.11
N ALA A 69 -8.59 -8.41 18.38
CA ALA A 69 -7.28 -9.05 18.45
C ALA A 69 -6.54 -8.52 19.69
N HIS A 70 -6.59 -9.29 20.78
CA HIS A 70 -5.97 -8.99 22.07
C HIS A 70 -4.44 -8.75 21.99
N PHE A 71 -3.80 -9.05 20.85
CA PHE A 71 -2.36 -8.94 20.64
C PHE A 71 -2.01 -8.20 19.34
N GLN A 72 -1.08 -7.25 19.40
CA GLN A 72 -0.60 -6.48 18.24
C GLN A 72 -0.07 -7.38 17.12
N LYS A 73 0.63 -8.47 17.45
CA LYS A 73 1.19 -9.40 16.46
C LYS A 73 0.12 -10.09 15.60
N GLU A 74 -1.03 -10.42 16.20
CA GLU A 74 -2.15 -11.04 15.50
C GLU A 74 -2.84 -10.03 14.57
N ARG A 75 -2.94 -8.77 14.99
CA ARG A 75 -3.43 -7.68 14.12
C ARG A 75 -2.56 -7.49 12.88
N VAL A 76 -1.25 -7.50 13.07
CA VAL A 76 -0.28 -7.38 11.98
C VAL A 76 -0.43 -8.54 11.00
N LYS A 77 -0.40 -9.76 11.52
CA LYS A 77 -0.59 -10.98 10.71
C LYS A 77 -1.88 -10.95 9.90
N ASN A 78 -2.99 -10.57 10.52
CA ASN A 78 -4.30 -10.57 9.88
C ASN A 78 -4.42 -9.49 8.78
N HIS A 79 -3.81 -8.32 8.95
CA HIS A 79 -3.81 -7.35 7.86
C HIS A 79 -2.93 -7.82 6.70
N CYS A 80 -1.80 -8.51 6.95
CA CYS A 80 -0.98 -9.05 5.88
C CYS A 80 -1.76 -10.08 5.06
N ILE A 81 -2.50 -10.97 5.74
CA ILE A 81 -3.35 -11.98 5.11
C ILE A 81 -4.47 -11.30 4.30
N PHE A 82 -5.22 -10.37 4.91
CA PHE A 82 -6.31 -9.69 4.21
C PHE A 82 -5.81 -8.84 3.03
N GLY A 83 -4.67 -8.17 3.18
CA GLY A 83 -4.05 -7.41 2.10
C GLY A 83 -3.63 -8.31 0.94
N THR A 84 -3.10 -9.49 1.23
CA THR A 84 -2.76 -10.52 0.24
C THR A 84 -4.01 -10.98 -0.53
N GLU A 85 -5.13 -11.21 0.16
CA GLU A 85 -6.41 -11.56 -0.49
C GLU A 85 -6.87 -10.46 -1.44
N LEU A 86 -6.85 -9.20 -1.00
CA LEU A 86 -7.27 -8.06 -1.82
C LEU A 86 -6.36 -7.88 -3.05
N VAL A 87 -5.04 -8.00 -2.90
CA VAL A 87 -4.09 -7.86 -4.01
C VAL A 87 -4.25 -8.97 -5.04
N ARG A 88 -4.56 -10.20 -4.62
CA ARG A 88 -4.82 -11.32 -5.56
C ARG A 88 -6.05 -11.08 -6.44
N GLU A 89 -7.02 -10.31 -5.98
CA GLU A 89 -8.23 -9.97 -6.73
C GLU A 89 -8.03 -8.84 -7.73
N LEU A 90 -6.96 -8.05 -7.58
CA LEU A 90 -6.66 -6.99 -8.52
C LEU A 90 -6.28 -7.58 -9.89
N PRO A 91 -6.78 -7.00 -11.00
CA PRO A 91 -6.44 -7.43 -12.36
C PRO A 91 -4.99 -7.08 -12.76
N PHE A 92 -4.24 -6.44 -11.87
CA PHE A 92 -2.87 -6.03 -12.04
C PHE A 92 -2.12 -6.26 -10.72
N TYR A 93 -0.79 -6.45 -10.81
CA TYR A 93 0.09 -6.55 -9.65
C TYR A 93 -0.27 -7.65 -8.63
N SER A 94 -1.08 -8.64 -9.04
CA SER A 94 -1.47 -9.76 -8.18
C SER A 94 -0.29 -10.65 -7.77
N HIS A 95 0.82 -10.61 -8.52
CA HIS A 95 2.08 -11.28 -8.19
C HIS A 95 2.84 -10.65 -7.02
N LEU A 96 2.41 -9.48 -6.53
CA LEU A 96 2.98 -8.83 -5.35
C LEU A 96 2.42 -9.40 -4.03
N ASP A 97 1.50 -10.37 -4.10
CA ASP A 97 0.82 -10.98 -2.95
C ASP A 97 1.78 -11.44 -1.85
N LYS A 98 2.88 -12.13 -2.20
CA LYS A 98 3.90 -12.55 -1.22
C LYS A 98 4.63 -11.37 -0.60
N THR A 99 4.85 -10.31 -1.36
CA THR A 99 5.48 -9.09 -0.83
C THR A 99 4.61 -8.49 0.27
N ILE A 100 3.29 -8.38 0.02
CA ILE A 100 2.32 -7.90 0.99
C ILE A 100 2.17 -8.86 2.17
N LEU A 101 2.20 -10.18 1.95
CA LEU A 101 2.10 -11.15 3.04
C LEU A 101 3.24 -11.02 4.06
N TYR A 102 4.45 -10.74 3.59
CA TYR A 102 5.66 -10.81 4.42
C TYR A 102 6.30 -9.45 4.74
N HIS A 103 5.64 -8.32 4.43
CA HIS A 103 6.23 -6.99 4.61
C HIS A 103 6.46 -6.56 6.07
N HIS A 104 5.97 -7.33 7.04
CA HIS A 104 6.28 -7.17 8.47
C HIS A 104 7.17 -8.28 9.04
N GLU A 105 7.74 -9.15 8.20
CA GLU A 105 8.70 -10.15 8.69
C GLU A 105 9.96 -9.49 9.21
N HIS A 106 10.47 -10.06 10.30
CA HIS A 106 11.77 -9.68 10.85
C HIS A 106 12.84 -10.61 10.28
N TRP A 107 14.01 -10.05 9.98
CA TRP A 107 15.13 -10.79 9.43
C TRP A 107 15.51 -12.06 10.23
N ASP A 108 15.40 -12.02 11.57
CA ASP A 108 15.69 -13.15 12.47
C ASP A 108 14.60 -14.23 12.54
N GLY A 109 13.45 -14.02 11.88
CA GLY A 109 12.30 -14.92 11.94
C GLY A 109 11.35 -14.70 13.10
N SER A 110 11.52 -13.63 13.89
CA SER A 110 10.59 -13.26 14.97
C SER A 110 9.29 -12.60 14.48
N GLY A 111 9.14 -12.44 13.15
CA GLY A 111 7.99 -11.84 12.47
C GLY A 111 6.68 -12.62 12.58
N PRO A 112 5.59 -12.13 11.94
CA PRO A 112 4.24 -12.70 12.04
C PRO A 112 4.05 -14.11 11.47
N HIS A 113 4.82 -14.49 10.45
CA HIS A 113 4.76 -15.74 9.70
C HIS A 113 6.02 -16.61 9.89
N PHE A 114 6.95 -16.18 10.73
CA PHE A 114 8.12 -16.96 11.17
C PHE A 114 9.05 -17.41 10.03
N ILE A 115 9.24 -16.55 9.03
CA ILE A 115 10.24 -16.77 7.99
C ILE A 115 11.43 -15.81 8.20
N ALA A 116 12.64 -16.27 7.89
CA ALA A 116 13.87 -15.58 8.25
C ALA A 116 14.81 -15.42 7.05
N GLY A 117 15.69 -14.43 7.15
CA GLY A 117 16.76 -14.19 6.19
C GLY A 117 16.26 -14.02 4.76
N ASP A 118 16.98 -14.63 3.81
CA ASP A 118 16.65 -14.55 2.39
C ASP A 118 15.39 -15.34 1.98
N LYS A 119 14.71 -16.03 2.90
CA LYS A 119 13.36 -16.58 2.64
C LYS A 119 12.30 -15.48 2.58
N ILE A 120 12.55 -14.34 3.23
CA ILE A 120 11.69 -13.16 3.15
C ILE A 120 11.89 -12.54 1.76
N PRO A 121 10.82 -12.27 0.98
CA PRO A 121 10.97 -11.60 -0.31
C PRO A 121 11.76 -10.30 -0.20
N LEU A 122 12.65 -10.03 -1.15
CA LEU A 122 13.49 -8.83 -1.10
C LEU A 122 12.66 -7.55 -0.95
N TYR A 123 11.53 -7.45 -1.67
CA TYR A 123 10.65 -6.28 -1.57
C TYR A 123 10.05 -6.12 -0.18
N SER A 124 9.68 -7.23 0.49
CA SER A 124 9.21 -7.19 1.87
C SER A 124 10.29 -6.67 2.82
N GLN A 125 11.54 -7.13 2.65
CA GLN A 125 12.67 -6.63 3.46
C GLN A 125 12.90 -5.12 3.26
N ILE A 126 12.79 -4.65 2.02
CA ILE A 126 12.98 -3.23 1.68
C ILE A 126 11.83 -2.38 2.23
N ILE A 127 10.58 -2.80 1.98
CA ILE A 127 9.37 -2.08 2.40
C ILE A 127 9.33 -1.96 3.92
N PHE A 128 9.68 -3.01 4.66
CA PHE A 128 9.68 -2.97 6.12
C PHE A 128 10.62 -1.88 6.66
N VAL A 129 11.85 -1.82 6.14
CA VAL A 129 12.82 -0.79 6.55
C VAL A 129 12.36 0.61 6.12
N ALA A 130 11.82 0.73 4.90
CA ALA A 130 11.33 1.99 4.37
C ALA A 130 10.16 2.56 5.18
N ASP A 131 9.20 1.72 5.54
CA ASP A 131 8.03 2.07 6.34
C ASP A 131 8.44 2.54 7.74
N GLN A 132 9.28 1.76 8.41
CA GLN A 132 9.79 2.11 9.73
C GLN A 132 10.57 3.43 9.73
N LEU A 133 11.39 3.70 8.70
CA LEU A 133 12.09 4.97 8.57
C LEU A 133 11.12 6.13 8.34
N GLU A 134 10.13 5.97 7.47
CA GLU A 134 9.13 6.99 7.19
C GLU A 134 8.38 7.41 8.47
N ILE A 135 7.96 6.44 9.27
CA ILE A 135 7.27 6.68 10.54
C ILE A 135 8.18 7.45 11.50
N GLN A 136 9.44 7.05 11.63
CA GLN A 136 10.41 7.79 12.47
C GLN A 136 10.66 9.20 11.94
N TYR A 137 10.73 9.37 10.62
CA TYR A 137 10.94 10.65 9.95
C TYR A 137 9.79 11.62 10.24
N ILE A 138 8.54 11.19 10.09
CA ILE A 138 7.34 12.00 10.36
C ILE A 138 7.20 12.33 11.84
N ALA A 139 7.55 11.40 12.74
CA ALA A 139 7.54 11.65 14.18
C ALA A 139 8.60 12.66 14.63
N SER A 140 9.57 13.02 13.78
CA SER A 140 10.70 13.86 14.14
C SER A 140 10.41 15.35 13.94
N ALA A 141 10.72 16.17 14.95
CA ALA A 141 10.51 17.62 14.88
C ALA A 141 11.56 18.36 14.01
N SER A 142 12.74 17.76 13.76
CA SER A 142 13.82 18.35 12.96
C SER A 142 14.71 17.28 12.34
N ILE A 143 14.67 17.14 11.01
CA ILE A 143 15.38 16.10 10.26
C ILE A 143 16.89 16.24 10.40
N GLU A 144 17.41 17.47 10.20
CA GLU A 144 18.85 17.77 10.22
C GLU A 144 19.50 17.41 11.56
N LYS A 145 18.78 17.63 12.68
CA LYS A 145 19.25 17.28 14.02
C LYS A 145 19.14 15.79 14.34
N ASN A 146 18.32 15.05 13.58
CA ASN A 146 17.96 13.66 13.86
C ASN A 146 18.57 12.63 12.89
N LYS A 147 19.39 13.07 11.92
CA LYS A 147 20.05 12.14 10.98
C LYS A 147 20.86 11.04 11.68
N SER A 148 21.58 11.38 12.75
CA SER A 148 22.31 10.41 13.57
C SER A 148 21.37 9.44 14.28
N LEU A 149 20.22 9.92 14.79
CA LEU A 149 19.22 9.08 15.44
C LEU A 149 18.59 8.07 14.47
N PHE A 150 18.35 8.47 13.21
CA PHE A 150 17.83 7.54 12.20
C PHE A 150 18.83 6.43 11.86
N LYS A 151 20.12 6.78 11.69
CA LYS A 151 21.18 5.78 11.50
C LYS A 151 21.27 4.84 12.69
N ASP A 152 21.31 5.36 13.91
CA ASP A 152 21.34 4.54 15.12
C ASP A 152 20.11 3.63 15.23
N TYR A 153 18.93 4.14 14.88
CA TYR A 153 17.68 3.38 14.89
C TYR A 153 17.74 2.17 13.95
N VAL A 154 18.22 2.36 12.72
CA VAL A 154 18.30 1.31 11.71
C VAL A 154 19.44 0.33 12.04
N ASN A 155 20.62 0.83 12.43
CA ASN A 155 21.79 0.01 12.74
C ASN A 155 21.58 -0.91 13.94
N LYS A 156 20.93 -0.43 15.01
CA LYS A 156 20.61 -1.27 16.20
C LYS A 156 19.66 -2.44 15.88
N ARG A 157 18.97 -2.40 14.74
CA ARG A 157 17.99 -3.39 14.30
C ARG A 157 18.50 -4.30 13.18
N GLN A 158 19.70 -4.03 12.67
CA GLN A 158 20.34 -4.80 11.63
C GLN A 158 20.57 -6.25 12.07
N GLY A 159 20.23 -7.21 11.22
CA GLY A 159 20.37 -8.64 11.52
C GLY A 159 19.31 -9.19 12.48
N VAL A 160 18.43 -8.35 13.02
CA VAL A 160 17.32 -8.75 13.89
C VAL A 160 16.00 -8.46 13.19
N GLN A 161 15.60 -7.19 13.11
CA GLN A 161 14.41 -6.77 12.38
C GLN A 161 14.72 -6.54 10.91
N PHE A 162 15.89 -5.96 10.61
CA PHE A 162 16.22 -5.47 9.29
C PHE A 162 17.32 -6.29 8.62
N SER A 163 17.15 -6.51 7.33
CA SER A 163 18.13 -7.19 6.49
C SER A 163 19.46 -6.41 6.42
N PRO A 164 20.62 -7.04 6.67
CA PRO A 164 21.91 -6.35 6.64
C PRO A 164 22.20 -5.60 5.34
N LYS A 165 21.91 -6.22 4.18
CA LYS A 165 22.09 -5.61 2.86
C LYS A 165 21.20 -4.38 2.64
N VAL A 166 19.98 -4.41 3.16
CA VAL A 166 19.01 -3.31 3.05
C VAL A 166 19.45 -2.14 3.94
N VAL A 167 19.92 -2.42 5.16
CA VAL A 167 20.45 -1.40 6.08
C VAL A 167 21.68 -0.72 5.49
N GLU A 168 22.60 -1.48 4.90
CA GLU A 168 23.79 -0.91 4.24
C GLU A 168 23.41 0.05 3.11
N ALA A 169 22.49 -0.35 2.23
CA ALA A 169 21.98 0.50 1.16
C ALA A 169 21.31 1.77 1.71
N LEU A 170 20.49 1.65 2.76
CA LEU A 170 19.83 2.79 3.37
C LEU A 170 20.82 3.75 4.06
N ASN A 171 21.82 3.24 4.77
CA ASN A 171 22.85 4.08 5.39
C ASN A 171 23.57 4.94 4.36
N PHE A 172 23.92 4.36 3.21
CA PHE A 172 24.53 5.12 2.11
C PHE A 172 23.61 6.26 1.63
N LEU A 173 22.31 5.99 1.47
CA LEU A 173 21.34 7.00 1.04
C LEU A 173 21.18 8.12 2.07
N MET A 174 21.16 7.77 3.36
CA MET A 174 21.02 8.73 4.47
C MET A 174 22.20 9.71 4.60
N GLU A 175 23.35 9.44 3.98
CA GLU A 175 24.46 10.41 3.87
C GLU A 175 24.22 11.48 2.80
N THR A 176 23.29 11.26 1.88
CA THR A 176 23.07 12.16 0.74
C THR A 176 22.00 13.20 1.05
N GLU A 177 22.30 14.49 0.86
CA GLU A 177 21.32 15.56 1.09
C GLU A 177 20.13 15.49 0.11
N ALA A 178 20.37 15.04 -1.13
CA ALA A 178 19.32 14.86 -2.13
C ALA A 178 18.22 13.90 -1.65
N PHE A 179 18.59 12.80 -0.98
CA PHE A 179 17.64 11.83 -0.43
C PHE A 179 16.64 12.50 0.52
N TRP A 180 17.15 13.31 1.47
CA TRP A 180 16.32 14.02 2.45
C TRP A 180 15.53 15.18 1.83
N PHE A 181 16.13 15.87 0.86
CA PHE A 181 15.48 16.96 0.14
C PHE A 181 14.23 16.47 -0.60
N ASP A 182 14.36 15.36 -1.34
CA ASP A 182 13.25 14.72 -2.06
C ASP A 182 12.18 14.19 -1.11
N LEU A 183 12.58 13.53 -0.01
CA LEU A 183 11.64 12.97 0.98
C LEU A 183 10.74 14.03 1.63
N LYS A 184 11.21 15.28 1.72
CA LYS A 184 10.47 16.42 2.27
C LYS A 184 9.46 17.03 1.27
N GLN A 185 9.59 16.73 -0.03
CA GLN A 185 8.76 17.39 -1.03
C GLN A 185 7.29 16.94 -0.93
N PRO A 186 6.32 17.87 -1.05
CA PRO A 186 4.90 17.52 -1.08
C PRO A 186 4.53 16.61 -2.27
N ASN A 187 5.22 16.80 -3.40
CA ASN A 187 5.01 16.08 -4.65
C ASN A 187 6.18 15.11 -4.91
N ILE A 188 6.41 14.19 -3.97
CA ILE A 188 7.53 13.24 -4.00
C ILE A 188 7.54 12.35 -5.26
N GLU A 189 6.39 12.17 -5.91
CA GLU A 189 6.26 11.55 -7.23
C GLU A 189 7.16 12.18 -8.30
N ASN A 190 7.45 13.48 -8.20
CA ASN A 190 8.33 14.18 -9.13
C ASN A 190 9.79 13.76 -9.00
N SER A 191 10.18 13.20 -7.85
CA SER A 191 11.51 12.65 -7.61
C SER A 191 11.67 11.23 -8.19
N LEU A 192 10.58 10.63 -8.70
CA LEU A 192 10.54 9.34 -9.40
C LEU A 192 9.88 9.48 -10.79
N PRO A 193 10.36 10.39 -11.65
CA PRO A 193 9.67 10.73 -12.91
C PRO A 193 9.58 9.53 -13.85
N TYR A 194 10.50 8.59 -13.72
CA TYR A 194 10.56 7.40 -14.53
C TYR A 194 9.44 6.40 -14.15
N ILE A 195 9.09 6.28 -12.86
CA ILE A 195 7.92 5.49 -12.44
C ILE A 195 6.63 6.13 -12.96
N TYR A 196 6.48 7.45 -12.83
CA TYR A 196 5.21 8.13 -13.11
C TYR A 196 4.98 8.46 -14.59
N LYS A 197 6.02 8.75 -15.38
CA LYS A 197 5.91 9.14 -16.78
C LYS A 197 6.06 7.97 -17.76
N SER A 198 6.12 6.75 -17.26
CA SER A 198 6.23 5.55 -18.09
C SER A 198 4.91 5.28 -18.82
N SER A 199 4.96 5.19 -20.16
CA SER A 199 3.80 4.78 -20.96
C SER A 199 3.31 3.36 -20.64
N ALA A 200 4.17 2.52 -20.02
CA ALA A 200 3.81 1.19 -19.56
C ALA A 200 2.79 1.18 -18.40
N ASN A 201 2.52 2.34 -17.79
CA ASN A 201 1.53 2.49 -16.73
C ASN A 201 0.09 2.43 -17.25
N THR A 202 -0.12 2.84 -18.50
CA THR A 202 -1.44 2.84 -19.12
C THR A 202 -1.79 1.43 -19.57
N LYS A 203 -2.83 0.85 -18.97
CA LYS A 203 -3.36 -0.45 -19.36
C LYS A 203 -4.77 -0.32 -19.89
N THR A 204 -5.09 -1.08 -20.93
CA THR A 204 -6.47 -1.28 -21.35
C THR A 204 -7.17 -2.18 -20.34
N MET A 205 -8.22 -1.65 -19.71
CA MET A 205 -9.06 -2.40 -18.79
C MET A 205 -10.47 -2.54 -19.35
N ASP A 206 -10.99 -3.76 -19.28
CA ASP A 206 -12.39 -4.07 -19.57
C ASP A 206 -13.27 -3.83 -18.34
N MET A 207 -14.59 -3.96 -18.54
CA MET A 207 -15.54 -3.75 -17.46
C MET A 207 -15.43 -4.80 -16.35
N GLU A 208 -15.01 -6.03 -16.66
CA GLU A 208 -14.82 -7.07 -15.64
C GLU A 208 -13.67 -6.70 -14.69
N SER A 209 -12.54 -6.28 -15.25
CA SER A 209 -11.38 -5.81 -14.49
C SER A 209 -11.70 -4.58 -13.65
N LEU A 210 -12.46 -3.63 -14.20
CA LEU A 210 -12.95 -2.48 -13.45
C LEU A 210 -13.86 -2.87 -12.28
N LEU A 211 -14.73 -3.85 -12.47
CA LEU A 211 -15.58 -4.37 -11.39
C LEU A 211 -14.76 -5.09 -10.31
N LYS A 212 -13.67 -5.78 -10.66
CA LYS A 212 -12.72 -6.35 -9.69
C LYS A 212 -12.06 -5.26 -8.85
N VAL A 213 -11.57 -4.20 -9.48
CA VAL A 213 -11.05 -3.01 -8.77
C VAL A 213 -12.12 -2.42 -7.85
N GLY A 214 -13.33 -2.16 -8.36
CA GLY A 214 -14.44 -1.64 -7.56
C GLY A 214 -14.81 -2.54 -6.39
N SER A 215 -14.74 -3.86 -6.58
CA SER A 215 -14.98 -4.86 -5.54
C SER A 215 -13.94 -4.79 -4.42
N VAL A 216 -12.64 -4.74 -4.76
CA VAL A 216 -11.55 -4.54 -3.80
C VAL A 216 -11.75 -3.24 -3.01
N PHE A 217 -12.13 -2.15 -3.70
CA PHE A 217 -12.42 -0.86 -3.08
C PHE A 217 -13.55 -0.92 -2.08
N SER A 218 -14.66 -1.52 -2.48
CA SER A 218 -15.84 -1.67 -1.64
C SER A 218 -15.52 -2.45 -0.36
N ARG A 219 -14.72 -3.53 -0.47
CA ARG A 219 -14.29 -4.33 0.68
C ARG A 219 -13.36 -3.54 1.60
N LEU A 220 -12.45 -2.76 1.02
CA LEU A 220 -11.56 -1.91 1.79
C LEU A 220 -12.37 -0.89 2.61
N ILE A 221 -13.26 -0.14 1.97
CA ILE A 221 -14.11 0.86 2.64
C ILE A 221 -14.97 0.18 3.71
N ASP A 222 -15.66 -0.90 3.36
CA ASP A 222 -16.54 -1.64 4.26
C ASP A 222 -15.76 -2.20 5.47
N SER A 223 -14.50 -2.59 5.32
CA SER A 223 -13.67 -3.13 6.41
C SER A 223 -13.27 -2.10 7.48
N LYS A 224 -13.33 -0.80 7.14
CA LYS A 224 -12.93 0.30 8.01
C LYS A 224 -14.07 0.73 8.96
N SER A 225 -15.27 0.18 8.84
CA SER A 225 -16.40 0.44 9.75
C SER A 225 -17.07 -0.85 10.19
N GLU A 226 -17.26 -1.01 11.51
CA GLU A 226 -17.91 -2.19 12.09
C GLU A 226 -19.38 -2.36 11.64
N PHE A 227 -20.01 -1.25 11.23
CA PHE A 227 -21.43 -1.19 10.85
C PHE A 227 -21.69 -1.50 9.38
N THR A 228 -20.67 -1.49 8.52
CA THR A 228 -20.84 -1.53 7.05
C THR A 228 -20.30 -2.81 6.42
N LYS A 229 -20.19 -3.91 7.17
CA LYS A 229 -19.73 -5.20 6.61
C LYS A 229 -20.60 -5.59 5.40
N ARG A 230 -20.02 -5.55 4.20
CA ARG A 230 -20.67 -5.83 2.89
C ARG A 230 -21.76 -4.83 2.48
N HIS A 231 -21.81 -3.64 3.06
CA HIS A 231 -22.78 -2.60 2.70
C HIS A 231 -22.72 -2.27 1.21
N SER A 232 -21.52 -1.96 0.71
CA SER A 232 -21.31 -1.54 -0.66
C SER A 232 -21.57 -2.68 -1.65
N GLN A 233 -21.21 -3.91 -1.29
CA GLN A 233 -21.49 -5.11 -2.08
C GLN A 233 -22.98 -5.44 -2.13
N GLY A 234 -23.67 -5.38 -0.98
CA GLY A 234 -25.11 -5.62 -0.90
C GLY A 234 -25.91 -4.60 -1.70
N LEU A 235 -25.52 -3.32 -1.64
CA LEU A 235 -26.11 -2.26 -2.46
C LEU A 235 -25.91 -2.56 -3.96
N ALA A 236 -24.70 -2.96 -4.36
CA ALA A 236 -24.40 -3.31 -5.74
C ALA A 236 -25.27 -4.48 -6.24
N ASP A 237 -25.47 -5.51 -5.42
CA ASP A 237 -26.33 -6.65 -5.75
C ASP A 237 -27.81 -6.24 -5.93
N VAL A 238 -28.32 -5.37 -5.06
CA VAL A 238 -29.68 -4.84 -5.16
C VAL A 238 -29.82 -4.01 -6.44
N MET A 239 -28.88 -3.12 -6.72
CA MET A 239 -28.93 -2.26 -7.90
C MET A 239 -28.85 -3.06 -9.21
N VAL A 240 -28.08 -4.14 -9.25
CA VAL A 240 -28.05 -5.06 -10.40
C VAL A 240 -29.42 -5.73 -10.59
N LYS A 241 -30.08 -6.18 -9.52
CA LYS A 241 -31.42 -6.78 -9.60
C LYS A 241 -32.45 -5.77 -10.12
N ILE A 242 -32.42 -4.53 -9.62
CA ILE A 242 -33.28 -3.45 -10.09
C ILE A 242 -33.04 -3.18 -11.58
N ALA A 243 -31.78 -3.08 -12.00
CA ALA A 243 -31.45 -2.80 -13.39
C ALA A 243 -31.95 -3.87 -14.35
N LYS A 244 -31.76 -5.15 -13.99
CA LYS A 244 -32.27 -6.29 -14.76
C LYS A 244 -33.80 -6.30 -14.83
N LYS A 245 -34.49 -6.02 -13.72
CA LYS A 245 -35.97 -5.98 -13.69
C LYS A 245 -36.54 -4.87 -14.59
N ASN A 246 -35.80 -3.79 -14.79
CA ASN A 246 -36.17 -2.70 -15.69
C ASN A 246 -35.66 -2.88 -17.13
N ASN A 247 -35.16 -4.08 -17.48
CA ASN A 247 -34.64 -4.42 -18.81
C ASN A 247 -33.50 -3.49 -19.29
N TYR A 248 -32.69 -2.96 -18.37
CA TYR A 248 -31.49 -2.22 -18.78
C TYR A 248 -30.45 -3.14 -19.42
N SER A 249 -29.64 -2.58 -20.32
CA SER A 249 -28.57 -3.30 -20.99
C SER A 249 -27.52 -3.82 -20.00
N CYS A 250 -26.74 -4.82 -20.43
CA CYS A 250 -25.61 -5.33 -19.66
C CYS A 250 -24.59 -4.23 -19.32
N GLU A 251 -24.33 -3.33 -20.29
CA GLU A 251 -23.45 -2.18 -20.10
C GLU A 251 -23.95 -1.24 -18.99
N THR A 252 -25.22 -0.84 -19.04
CA THR A 252 -25.84 0.01 -18.00
C THR A 252 -25.84 -0.68 -16.65
N THR A 253 -26.14 -1.98 -16.63
CA THR A 253 -26.13 -2.79 -15.39
C THR A 253 -24.73 -2.80 -14.76
N ASN A 254 -23.67 -2.96 -15.55
CA ASN A 254 -22.28 -2.94 -15.06
C ASN A 254 -21.85 -1.55 -14.57
N LYS A 255 -22.25 -0.48 -15.25
CA LYS A 255 -22.00 0.90 -14.82
C LYS A 255 -22.67 1.20 -13.48
N VAL A 256 -23.93 0.81 -13.32
CA VAL A 256 -24.68 0.96 -12.07
C VAL A 256 -24.04 0.12 -10.95
N LYS A 257 -23.62 -1.11 -11.23
CA LYS A 257 -22.90 -1.95 -10.26
C LYS A 257 -21.60 -1.27 -9.79
N LEU A 258 -20.80 -0.77 -10.72
CA LEU A 258 -19.55 -0.08 -10.40
C LEU A 258 -19.81 1.18 -9.57
N ALA A 259 -20.82 1.97 -9.93
CA ALA A 259 -21.21 3.17 -9.17
C ALA A 259 -21.63 2.82 -7.73
N ALA A 260 -22.40 1.74 -7.55
CA ALA A 260 -22.80 1.27 -6.21
C ALA A 260 -21.60 0.80 -5.36
N LEU A 261 -20.65 0.07 -5.96
CA LEU A 261 -19.43 -0.37 -5.27
C LEU A 261 -18.56 0.81 -4.80
N LEU A 262 -18.56 1.90 -5.57
CA LEU A 262 -17.70 3.06 -5.34
C LEU A 262 -18.40 4.24 -4.65
N HIS A 263 -19.70 4.12 -4.33
CA HIS A 263 -20.50 5.25 -3.85
C HIS A 263 -19.96 5.89 -2.56
N ASP A 264 -19.30 5.10 -1.72
CA ASP A 264 -18.78 5.52 -0.42
C ASP A 264 -17.31 5.96 -0.43
N LEU A 265 -16.70 6.11 -1.61
CA LEU A 265 -15.34 6.65 -1.76
C LEU A 265 -15.13 7.96 -0.98
N GLY A 266 -16.13 8.85 -0.98
CA GLY A 266 -16.06 10.15 -0.30
C GLY A 266 -16.24 10.09 1.23
N LYS A 267 -16.75 8.98 1.78
CA LYS A 267 -17.06 8.85 3.22
C LYS A 267 -15.84 8.49 4.08
N LEU A 268 -14.71 8.18 3.46
CA LEU A 268 -13.46 7.87 4.15
C LEU A 268 -13.02 8.97 5.13
N LYS A 269 -13.35 10.24 4.85
CA LYS A 269 -13.06 11.37 5.73
C LYS A 269 -14.04 11.53 6.91
N LEU A 270 -15.31 11.11 6.75
CA LEU A 270 -16.38 11.34 7.73
C LEU A 270 -16.45 10.26 8.81
N ALA A 271 -15.99 9.03 8.51
CA ALA A 271 -15.88 7.93 9.48
C ALA A 271 -14.80 8.17 10.57
N MET A 272 -14.23 9.38 10.63
CA MET A 272 -13.13 9.76 11.52
C MET A 272 -13.51 10.89 12.51
N THR A 273 -14.79 11.29 12.55
CA THR A 273 -15.25 12.45 13.34
C THR A 273 -16.14 12.12 14.55
N TYR A 274 -16.15 10.87 15.01
CA TYR A 274 -16.91 10.45 16.19
C TYR A 274 -16.04 9.67 17.17
#